data_AF-A0A9J7H7X5-F1
#
_entry.id   AF-A0A9J7H7X5-F1
#
_cell.length_a   1.000
_cell.length_b   1.000
_cell.length_c   1.000
_cell.angle_alpha   90.00
_cell.angle_beta   90.00
_cell.angle_gamma   90.00
#
_symmetry.space_group_name_H-M   'P 1'
#
loop_
_entity.id
_entity.type
_entity.pdbx_description
1 polymer ?
#
loop_
_entity_poly.entity_id
_entity_poly.type
_entity_poly.pdbx_seq_one_letter_code
_entity_poly.pdbx_strand_id
1 'polypeptide(L)'
;MSKGILDDSPKEIAKFIFCTRTLNWKKLRIYLDERRDVLDDLVTLHNFRNQFLPNALREFFRHIHAPEERGEYLETLITKFSHRFCACNPDLMRELGLSPDAVYVLCYSLILLSIDLTSPHVKNKMSKREFIRNTRRAAQNISEDFVGHLYDNIYLIGHVAA
;
A
#
# COMPACT_ATOMS: atom_id res chain seq x y z
N MET A 1 18.67 -5.49 -32.19
CA MET A 1 19.60 -6.31 -31.39
C MET A 1 19.39 -5.95 -29.93
N SER A 2 18.89 -6.88 -29.11
CA SER A 2 18.92 -6.72 -27.64
C SER A 2 20.39 -6.70 -27.22
N LYS A 3 20.79 -5.70 -26.43
CA LYS A 3 22.19 -5.58 -25.97
C LYS A 3 22.57 -6.62 -24.89
N GLY A 4 21.68 -7.57 -24.57
CA GLY A 4 21.90 -8.61 -23.56
C GLY A 4 22.08 -8.08 -22.13
N ILE A 5 21.60 -6.86 -21.85
CA ILE A 5 21.79 -6.20 -20.55
C ILE A 5 20.81 -6.75 -19.49
N LEU A 6 19.63 -7.19 -19.94
CA LEU A 6 18.56 -7.72 -19.10
C LEU A 6 17.75 -8.73 -19.92
N ASP A 7 17.44 -9.88 -19.33
CA ASP A 7 16.57 -10.88 -19.93
C ASP A 7 15.11 -10.40 -19.86
N ASP A 8 14.30 -10.69 -20.90
CA ASP A 8 12.85 -10.42 -20.90
C ASP A 8 12.09 -11.46 -20.05
N SER A 9 12.48 -11.53 -18.79
CA SER A 9 11.94 -12.40 -17.75
C SER A 9 11.25 -11.53 -16.70
N PRO A 10 9.99 -11.79 -16.33
CA PRO A 10 9.26 -10.95 -15.37
C PRO A 10 10.02 -10.78 -14.05
N LYS A 11 10.66 -11.85 -13.58
CA LYS A 11 11.50 -11.86 -12.37
C LYS A 11 12.74 -10.98 -12.48
N GLU A 12 13.45 -11.06 -13.60
CA GLU A 12 14.68 -10.27 -13.78
C GLU A 12 14.36 -8.78 -13.94
N ILE A 13 13.28 -8.48 -14.67
CA ILE A 13 12.77 -7.12 -14.81
C ILE A 13 12.31 -6.57 -13.46
N ALA A 14 11.55 -7.35 -12.67
CA ALA A 14 11.12 -6.96 -11.34
C ALA A 14 12.31 -6.65 -10.41
N LYS A 15 13.33 -7.52 -10.39
CA LYS A 15 14.57 -7.28 -9.62
C LYS A 15 15.29 -6.01 -10.08
N PHE A 16 15.41 -5.82 -11.39
CA PHE A 16 16.04 -4.63 -11.96
C PHE A 16 15.30 -3.36 -11.53
N ILE A 17 13.97 -3.34 -11.62
CA ILE A 17 13.14 -2.21 -11.16
C ILE A 17 13.32 -1.99 -9.66
N PHE A 18 13.28 -3.05 -8.85
CA PHE A 18 13.40 -2.97 -7.39
C PHE A 18 14.76 -2.40 -6.94
N CYS A 19 15.84 -2.73 -7.64
CA CYS A 19 17.19 -2.26 -7.34
C CYS A 19 17.50 -0.87 -7.91
N THR A 20 16.73 -0.39 -8.90
CA THR A 20 17.03 0.85 -9.63
C THR A 20 16.20 2.02 -9.12
N ARG A 21 16.85 3.02 -8.52
CA ARG A 21 16.16 4.19 -7.91
C ARG A 21 15.92 5.37 -8.86
N THR A 22 16.43 5.31 -10.09
CA THR A 22 16.47 6.46 -11.01
C THR A 22 15.46 6.35 -12.16
N LEU A 23 14.57 5.35 -12.13
CA LEU A 23 13.58 5.16 -13.17
C LEU A 23 12.53 6.27 -13.14
N ASN A 24 12.08 6.70 -14.32
CA ASN A 24 10.98 7.65 -14.42
C ASN A 24 9.68 6.95 -13.97
N TRP A 25 9.15 7.36 -12.82
CA TRP A 25 8.00 6.72 -12.20
C TRP A 25 6.73 6.74 -13.06
N LYS A 26 6.51 7.79 -13.86
CA LYS A 26 5.34 7.87 -14.76
C LYS A 26 5.40 6.80 -15.84
N LYS A 27 6.57 6.60 -16.44
CA LYS A 27 6.79 5.53 -17.42
C LYS A 27 6.76 4.14 -16.78
N LEU A 28 7.35 4.01 -15.59
CA LEU A 28 7.34 2.77 -14.83
C LEU A 28 5.90 2.33 -14.51
N ARG A 29 5.04 3.26 -14.11
CA ARG A 29 3.62 2.97 -13.88
C ARG A 29 2.94 2.40 -15.12
N ILE A 30 3.07 3.06 -16.27
CA ILE A 30 2.47 2.60 -17.54
C ILE A 30 2.97 1.19 -17.87
N TYR A 31 4.27 0.96 -17.71
CA TYR A 31 4.89 -0.34 -17.93
C TYR A 31 4.34 -1.43 -16.99
N LEU A 32 4.19 -1.16 -15.69
CA LEU A 32 3.66 -2.11 -14.71
C LEU A 32 2.15 -2.34 -14.85
N ASP A 33 1.43 -1.39 -15.45
CA ASP A 33 0.02 -1.54 -15.80
C ASP A 33 -0.17 -2.51 -16.98
N GLU A 34 0.72 -2.43 -17.99
CA GLU A 34 0.76 -3.34 -19.14
C GLU A 34 1.36 -4.71 -18.80
N ARG A 35 2.43 -4.75 -17.99
CA ARG A 35 3.16 -5.96 -17.57
C ARG A 35 2.82 -6.35 -16.14
N ARG A 36 1.58 -6.81 -15.94
CA ARG A 36 1.07 -7.26 -14.63
C ARG A 36 1.87 -8.42 -14.02
N ASP A 37 2.46 -9.25 -14.87
CA ASP A 37 3.40 -10.32 -14.50
C ASP A 37 4.64 -9.77 -13.78
N VAL A 38 5.23 -8.70 -14.30
CA VAL A 38 6.36 -8.00 -13.66
C VAL A 38 5.93 -7.36 -12.35
N LEU A 39 4.74 -6.73 -12.32
CA LEU A 39 4.20 -6.13 -11.10
C LEU A 39 4.01 -7.18 -10.00
N ASP A 40 3.52 -8.38 -10.33
CA ASP A 40 3.38 -9.47 -9.38
C ASP A 40 4.73 -9.87 -8.77
N ASP A 41 5.73 -10.16 -9.60
CA ASP A 41 7.07 -10.48 -9.11
C ASP A 41 7.65 -9.32 -8.28
N LEU A 42 7.46 -8.07 -8.70
CA LEU A 42 7.94 -6.88 -7.98
C LEU A 42 7.34 -6.78 -6.58
N VAL A 43 6.03 -7.00 -6.44
CA VAL A 43 5.35 -7.01 -5.14
C VAL A 43 5.93 -8.10 -4.23
N THR A 44 6.29 -9.27 -4.77
CA THR A 44 6.88 -10.35 -3.98
C THR A 44 8.30 -10.06 -3.47
N LEU A 45 8.98 -9.05 -3.99
CA LEU A 45 10.31 -8.64 -3.51
C LEU A 45 10.23 -7.84 -2.20
N HIS A 46 9.08 -7.23 -1.89
CA HIS A 46 8.90 -6.51 -0.63
C HIS A 46 8.78 -7.46 0.57
N ASN A 47 9.48 -7.16 1.66
CA ASN A 47 9.38 -7.91 2.91
C ASN A 47 8.78 -7.04 4.02
N PHE A 48 7.50 -7.29 4.33
CA PHE A 48 6.76 -6.53 5.34
C PHE A 48 6.71 -7.19 6.72
N ARG A 49 7.58 -8.18 6.98
CA ARG A 49 7.63 -8.87 8.28
C ARG A 49 7.88 -7.89 9.41
N ASN A 50 7.12 -8.03 10.49
CA ASN A 50 7.22 -7.21 11.71
C ASN A 50 7.01 -5.70 11.46
N GLN A 51 6.46 -5.32 10.31
CA GLN A 51 6.14 -3.94 10.02
C GLN A 51 4.70 -3.61 10.39
N PHE A 52 4.50 -2.45 10.99
CA PHE A 52 3.15 -1.92 11.20
C PHE A 52 2.53 -1.52 9.86
N LEU A 53 1.24 -1.82 9.66
CA LEU A 53 0.55 -1.70 8.38
C LEU A 53 0.77 -0.35 7.66
N PRO A 54 0.61 0.82 8.31
CA PRO A 54 0.85 2.10 7.64
C PRO A 54 2.32 2.32 7.23
N ASN A 55 3.27 1.75 7.96
CA ASN A 55 4.70 1.85 7.64
C ASN A 55 5.03 1.01 6.41
N ALA A 56 4.50 -0.21 6.35
CA ALA A 56 4.62 -1.07 5.17
C ALA A 56 3.99 -0.44 3.93
N LEU A 57 2.81 0.16 4.08
CA LEU A 57 2.11 0.81 2.97
C LEU A 57 2.87 2.04 2.45
N ARG A 58 3.49 2.83 3.35
CA ARG A 58 4.41 3.92 2.97
C ARG A 58 5.62 3.40 2.21
N GLU A 59 6.25 2.33 2.69
CA GLU A 59 7.42 1.74 2.03
C GLU A 59 7.06 1.24 0.63
N PHE A 60 5.89 0.61 0.48
CA PHE A 60 5.39 0.13 -0.79
C PHE A 60 5.19 1.27 -1.81
N PHE A 61 4.46 2.33 -1.44
CA PHE A 61 4.24 3.46 -2.34
C PHE A 61 5.49 4.30 -2.59
N ARG A 62 6.52 4.24 -1.73
CA ARG A 62 7.82 4.86 -2.01
C ARG A 62 8.54 4.20 -3.19
N HIS A 63 8.33 2.91 -3.42
CA HIS A 63 8.98 2.17 -4.51
C HIS A 63 8.16 2.17 -5.79
N ILE A 64 6.85 1.97 -5.70
CA ILE A 64 5.98 1.80 -6.88
C ILE A 64 5.28 3.10 -7.30
N HIS A 65 5.34 4.14 -6.45
CA HIS A 65 4.62 5.41 -6.57
C HIS A 65 3.09 5.24 -6.64
N ALA A 66 2.37 5.88 -5.72
CA ALA A 66 0.92 5.91 -5.80
C ALA A 66 0.50 6.74 -7.04
N PRO A 67 -0.54 6.32 -7.78
CA PRO A 67 -1.10 7.17 -8.83
C PRO A 67 -1.73 8.43 -8.23
N GLU A 68 -1.58 9.57 -8.92
CA GLU A 68 -2.20 10.85 -8.54
C GLU A 68 -3.74 10.78 -8.57
N GLU A 69 -4.29 10.00 -9.51
CA GLU A 69 -5.72 9.78 -9.66
C GLU A 69 -6.14 8.48 -8.99
N ARG A 70 -7.27 8.51 -8.27
CA ARG A 70 -7.92 7.31 -7.76
C ARG A 70 -8.54 6.57 -8.94
N GLY A 71 -8.13 5.32 -9.15
CA GLY A 71 -8.64 4.49 -10.23
C GLY A 71 -8.21 3.04 -10.08
N GLU A 72 -8.55 2.24 -11.10
CA GLU A 72 -8.36 0.78 -11.12
C GLU A 72 -6.90 0.35 -10.81
N TYR A 73 -5.91 1.13 -11.24
CA TYR A 73 -4.50 0.84 -10.95
C TYR A 73 -4.19 0.93 -9.45
N LEU A 74 -4.72 1.93 -8.74
CA LEU A 74 -4.55 2.06 -7.28
C LEU A 74 -5.18 0.87 -6.56
N GLU A 75 -6.38 0.49 -6.96
CA GLU A 75 -7.09 -0.67 -6.40
C GLU A 75 -6.28 -1.94 -6.60
N THR A 76 -5.72 -2.15 -7.80
CA THR A 76 -4.84 -3.28 -8.10
C THR A 76 -3.61 -3.30 -7.20
N LEU A 77 -2.96 -2.15 -7.00
CA LEU A 77 -1.80 -2.02 -6.13
C LEU A 77 -2.12 -2.36 -4.67
N ILE A 78 -3.22 -1.83 -4.15
CA ILE A 78 -3.64 -2.08 -2.76
C ILE A 78 -4.03 -3.55 -2.57
N THR A 79 -4.70 -4.16 -3.56
CA THR A 79 -5.02 -5.59 -3.53
C THR A 79 -3.74 -6.43 -3.43
N LYS A 80 -2.79 -6.23 -4.36
CA LYS A 80 -1.52 -6.97 -4.35
C LYS A 80 -0.72 -6.74 -3.06
N PHE A 81 -0.68 -5.49 -2.57
CA PHE A 81 -0.07 -5.15 -1.29
C PHE A 81 -0.72 -5.91 -0.13
N SER A 82 -2.05 -5.94 -0.06
CA SER A 82 -2.79 -6.56 1.04
C SER A 82 -2.52 -8.07 1.13
N HIS A 83 -2.53 -8.75 -0.02
CA HIS A 83 -2.12 -10.16 -0.10
C HIS A 83 -0.68 -10.36 0.36
N ARG A 84 0.25 -9.50 -0.11
CA ARG A 84 1.66 -9.62 0.27
C ARG A 84 1.89 -9.34 1.75
N PHE A 85 1.22 -8.34 2.32
CA PHE A 85 1.31 -8.01 3.74
C PHE A 85 0.84 -9.16 4.62
N CYS A 86 -0.29 -9.78 4.27
CA CYS A 86 -0.80 -10.97 4.97
C CYS A 86 0.16 -12.15 4.86
N ALA A 87 0.69 -12.42 3.66
CA ALA A 87 1.66 -13.50 3.43
C ALA A 87 2.98 -13.30 4.18
N CYS A 88 3.40 -12.05 4.40
CA CYS A 88 4.56 -11.74 5.23
C CYS A 88 4.29 -11.91 6.73
N ASN A 89 3.04 -11.73 7.18
CA ASN A 89 2.68 -11.64 8.60
C ASN A 89 1.54 -12.63 8.99
N PRO A 90 1.66 -13.95 8.74
CA PRO A 90 0.57 -14.90 8.94
C PRO A 90 0.11 -15.01 10.40
N ASP A 91 1.03 -14.94 11.36
CA ASP A 91 0.70 -15.02 12.79
C ASP A 91 -0.09 -13.81 13.26
N LEU A 92 0.30 -12.60 12.83
CA LEU A 92 -0.41 -11.35 13.11
C LEU A 92 -1.83 -11.38 12.53
N MET A 93 -1.99 -11.89 11.30
CA MET A 93 -3.31 -11.99 10.68
C MET A 93 -4.22 -12.95 11.45
N ARG A 94 -3.66 -14.06 11.97
CA ARG A 94 -4.39 -15.01 12.81
C ARG A 94 -4.77 -14.41 14.16
N GLU A 95 -3.86 -13.68 14.80
CA GLU A 95 -4.10 -13.03 16.10
C GLU A 95 -5.16 -11.93 16.00
N LEU A 96 -5.10 -11.10 14.96
CA LEU A 96 -6.05 -10.01 14.74
C LEU A 96 -7.32 -10.43 14.01
N GLY A 97 -7.41 -11.67 13.54
CA GLY A 97 -8.54 -12.16 12.74
C GLY A 97 -8.74 -11.42 11.42
N LEU A 98 -7.66 -10.90 10.82
CA LEU A 98 -7.70 -10.09 9.60
C LEU A 98 -7.54 -10.96 8.34
N SER A 99 -8.39 -10.71 7.35
CA SER A 99 -8.24 -11.25 5.99
C SER A 99 -7.52 -10.25 5.07
N PRO A 100 -7.00 -10.69 3.92
CA PRO A 100 -6.51 -9.79 2.88
C PRO A 100 -7.52 -8.71 2.48
N ASP A 101 -8.81 -9.04 2.42
CA ASP A 101 -9.88 -8.08 2.13
C ASP A 101 -10.04 -7.02 3.24
N ALA A 102 -9.94 -7.43 4.50
CA ALA A 102 -9.95 -6.49 5.62
C ALA A 102 -8.72 -5.56 5.56
N VAL A 103 -7.54 -6.10 5.25
CA VAL A 103 -6.32 -5.29 5.06
C VAL A 103 -6.46 -4.32 3.89
N TYR A 104 -7.11 -4.73 2.79
CA TYR A 104 -7.42 -3.85 1.66
C TYR A 104 -8.27 -2.65 2.09
N VAL A 105 -9.35 -2.90 2.82
CA VAL A 105 -10.24 -1.84 3.34
C VAL A 105 -9.50 -0.92 4.32
N LEU A 106 -8.64 -1.47 5.17
CA LEU A 106 -7.79 -0.68 6.06
C LEU A 106 -6.84 0.22 5.28
N CYS A 107 -6.15 -0.31 4.26
CA CYS A 107 -5.24 0.46 3.42
C CYS A 107 -5.96 1.62 2.73
N TYR A 108 -7.14 1.36 2.16
CA TYR A 108 -7.95 2.40 1.54
C TYR A 108 -8.38 3.47 2.56
N SER A 109 -8.79 3.04 3.76
CA SER A 109 -9.12 3.95 4.86
C SER A 109 -7.93 4.84 5.26
N LEU A 110 -6.72 4.29 5.29
CA LEU A 110 -5.49 5.03 5.60
C LEU A 110 -5.16 6.07 4.54
N ILE A 111 -5.34 5.73 3.26
CA ILE A 111 -5.14 6.67 2.15
C ILE A 111 -6.16 7.81 2.24
N LEU A 112 -7.43 7.51 2.50
CA LEU A 112 -8.47 8.53 2.67
C LEU A 112 -8.17 9.45 3.86
N LEU A 113 -7.77 8.89 5.00
CA LEU A 113 -7.36 9.66 6.17
C LEU A 113 -6.13 10.54 5.85
N SER A 114 -5.15 9.97 5.16
CA SER A 114 -3.93 10.69 4.75
C SER A 114 -4.26 11.90 3.89
N ILE A 115 -5.22 11.79 2.96
CA ILE A 115 -5.66 12.90 2.09
C ILE A 115 -6.47 13.92 2.90
N ASP A 116 -7.35 13.46 3.79
CA ASP A 116 -8.17 14.32 4.64
C ASP A 116 -7.31 15.22 5.53
N LEU A 117 -6.35 14.65 6.24
CA LEU A 117 -5.52 15.36 7.22
C LEU A 117 -4.62 16.43 6.59
N THR A 118 -4.26 16.29 5.32
CA THR A 118 -3.24 17.14 4.69
C THR A 118 -3.78 18.07 3.61
N SER A 119 -4.95 17.76 3.05
CA SER A 119 -5.59 18.62 2.06
C SER A 119 -5.97 19.97 2.68
N PRO A 120 -5.48 21.11 2.16
CA PRO A 120 -5.84 22.44 2.69
C PRO A 120 -7.32 22.77 2.48
N HIS A 121 -8.00 22.07 1.57
CA HIS A 121 -9.43 22.24 1.28
C HIS A 121 -10.34 21.66 2.36
N VAL A 122 -9.84 20.71 3.15
CA VAL A 122 -10.61 20.12 4.26
C VAL A 122 -10.39 20.94 5.51
N LYS A 123 -11.39 21.76 5.87
CA LYS A 123 -11.36 22.61 7.08
C LYS A 123 -11.55 21.81 8.37
N ASN A 124 -12.49 20.88 8.36
CA ASN A 124 -12.81 20.03 9.50
C ASN A 124 -12.18 18.65 9.27
N LYS A 125 -11.02 18.42 9.88
CA LYS A 125 -10.28 17.17 9.76
C LYS A 125 -11.01 16.03 10.48
N MET A 126 -10.92 14.83 9.92
CA MET A 126 -11.47 13.63 10.53
C MET A 126 -10.80 13.38 11.89
N SER A 127 -11.61 13.34 12.94
CA SER A 127 -11.14 13.00 14.28
C SER A 127 -10.83 11.51 14.40
N LYS A 128 -9.98 11.15 15.36
CA LYS A 128 -9.67 9.73 15.68
C LYS A 128 -10.94 8.91 15.92
N ARG A 129 -11.92 9.47 16.64
CA ARG A 129 -13.20 8.82 16.92
C ARG A 129 -14.02 8.57 15.64
N GLU A 130 -14.04 9.54 14.72
CA GLU A 130 -14.72 9.38 13.43
C GLU A 130 -14.04 8.33 12.56
N PHE A 131 -12.71 8.34 12.51
CA PHE A 131 -11.94 7.32 11.79
C PHE A 131 -12.23 5.91 12.31
N ILE A 132 -12.12 5.69 13.63
CA ILE A 132 -12.43 4.39 14.26
C ILE A 132 -13.84 3.94 13.90
N ARG A 133 -14.84 4.83 14.03
CA ARG A 133 -16.23 4.52 13.70
C ARG A 133 -16.40 4.15 12.23
N ASN A 134 -15.79 4.89 11.31
CA ASN A 134 -15.95 4.68 9.87
C ASN A 134 -15.26 3.39 9.42
N THR A 135 -14.04 3.14 9.88
CA THR A 135 -13.25 1.96 9.51
C THR A 135 -13.87 0.68 10.07
N ARG A 136 -14.39 0.67 11.29
CA ARG A 136 -15.07 -0.51 11.86
C ARG A 136 -16.40 -0.86 11.19
N ARG A 137 -17.05 0.11 10.54
CA ARG A 137 -18.22 -0.15 9.69
C ARG A 137 -17.83 -0.83 8.37
N ALA A 138 -16.64 -0.53 7.86
CA ALA A 138 -16.16 -1.04 6.58
C ALA A 138 -15.43 -2.39 6.73
N ALA A 139 -14.72 -2.61 7.84
CA ALA A 139 -14.00 -3.84 8.14
C ALA A 139 -14.45 -4.40 9.50
N GLN A 140 -15.07 -5.59 9.45
CA GLN A 140 -15.60 -6.25 10.64
C GLN A 140 -14.49 -6.92 11.46
N ASN A 141 -14.75 -7.17 12.74
CA ASN A 141 -13.87 -7.89 13.68
C ASN A 141 -12.52 -7.22 14.00
N ILE A 142 -12.43 -5.89 13.86
CA ILE A 142 -11.21 -5.14 14.22
C ILE A 142 -11.38 -4.40 15.55
N SER A 143 -10.37 -4.52 16.42
CA SER A 143 -10.29 -3.79 17.69
C SER A 143 -10.22 -2.27 17.49
N GLU A 144 -10.90 -1.52 18.35
CA GLU A 144 -10.83 -0.05 18.36
C GLU A 144 -9.43 0.46 18.63
N ASP A 145 -8.68 -0.21 19.52
CA ASP A 145 -7.31 0.18 19.86
C ASP A 145 -6.38 0.06 18.64
N PHE A 146 -6.51 -1.03 17.88
CA PHE A 146 -5.73 -1.22 16.66
C PHE A 146 -6.02 -0.13 15.63
N VAL A 147 -7.30 0.16 15.36
CA VAL A 147 -7.68 1.23 14.43
C VAL A 147 -7.25 2.61 14.95
N GLY A 148 -7.29 2.81 16.27
CA GLY A 148 -6.76 4.00 16.93
C GLY A 148 -5.26 4.18 16.68
N HIS A 149 -4.47 3.12 16.82
CA HIS A 149 -3.03 3.17 16.53
C HIS A 149 -2.75 3.44 15.04
N LEU A 150 -3.59 2.95 14.12
CA LEU A 150 -3.48 3.30 12.71
C LEU A 150 -3.67 4.81 12.50
N TYR A 151 -4.68 5.41 13.12
CA TYR A 151 -4.91 6.87 13.06
C TYR A 151 -3.71 7.65 13.60
N ASP A 152 -3.24 7.30 14.80
CA ASP A 152 -2.13 8.00 15.46
C ASP A 152 -0.88 7.98 14.58
N ASN A 153 -0.62 6.84 13.91
CA ASN A 153 0.51 6.72 13.02
C ASN A 153 0.42 7.63 11.80
N ILE A 154 -0.77 7.80 11.18
CA ILE A 154 -0.95 8.76 10.07
C ILE A 154 -0.84 10.19 10.58
N TYR A 155 -1.43 10.49 11.74
CA TYR A 155 -1.42 11.82 12.33
C TYR A 155 0.01 12.28 12.69
N LEU A 156 0.84 11.39 13.26
CA LEU A 156 2.19 11.72 13.72
C LEU A 156 3.24 11.69 12.62
N ILE A 157 3.19 10.70 11.72
CA ILE A 157 4.23 10.50 10.69
C ILE A 157 3.86 11.20 9.37
N GLY A 158 2.56 11.36 9.11
CA GLY A 158 2.07 11.96 7.88
C GLY A 158 1.80 10.94 6.77
N HIS A 159 1.89 11.43 5.54
CA HIS A 159 1.32 10.81 4.34
C HIS A 159 1.72 9.35 4.10
N VAL A 160 0.76 8.58 3.60
CA VAL A 160 0.99 7.20 3.15
C VAL A 160 1.29 7.13 1.66
N ALA A 161 0.51 7.87 0.88
CA ALA A 161 0.66 8.07 -0.54
C ALA A 161 0.87 9.58 -0.77
N ALA A 162 1.95 9.93 -1.46
CA ALA A 162 2.29 11.28 -1.90
C ALA A 162 2.01 11.40 -3.39
#